data_AF-A0A091C4V3-F1
#
_entry.id   AF-A0A091C4V3-F1
#
_cell.length_a   1.000
_cell.length_b   1.000
_cell.length_c   1.000
_cell.angle_alpha   90.00
_cell.angle_beta   90.00
_cell.angle_gamma   90.00
#
_symmetry.space_group_name_H-M   'P 1'
#
loop_
_entity.id
_entity.type
_entity.pdbx_description
1 polymer ?
#
loop_
_entity_poly.entity_id
_entity_poly.type
_entity_poly.pdbx_seq_one_letter_code
_entity_poly.pdbx_strand_id
1 'polypeptide(L)'
;MKQMMNVKQLPAGFYLVTTKKYQNNLLAQQPKQFIGEITGKWEQLPYLSLKENLLLGVDKPKQTRLLSYIKLTELNSIIFSKKEKELTQFDKIRLQFVHLLLKSTSVIYLHDCFGSLTINQVQWLLKFCFHLSQKHSLCILLFSQNKQLLQSPYIDDIF
;
A
#
# COMPACT_ATOMS: atom_id res chain seq x y z
N MET A 1 -30.25 3.66 -3.32
CA MET A 1 -29.15 4.64 -3.21
C MET A 1 -28.18 4.15 -2.14
N LYS A 2 -27.03 3.57 -2.49
CA LYS A 2 -25.97 3.29 -1.49
C LYS A 2 -25.36 4.63 -1.09
N GLN A 3 -25.49 5.00 0.18
CA GLN A 3 -24.80 6.16 0.77
C GLN A 3 -23.30 6.06 0.48
N MET A 4 -22.74 7.14 -0.06
CA MET A 4 -21.30 7.24 -0.30
C MET A 4 -20.61 7.38 1.06
N MET A 5 -19.87 6.35 1.49
CA MET A 5 -19.16 6.36 2.76
C MET A 5 -17.95 7.30 2.72
N ASN A 6 -17.78 8.12 3.76
CA ASN A 6 -16.61 8.96 3.93
C ASN A 6 -15.45 8.09 4.42
N VAL A 7 -14.34 8.02 3.69
CA VAL A 7 -13.23 7.10 4.01
C VAL A 7 -12.51 7.42 5.33
N LYS A 8 -12.67 8.63 5.90
CA LYS A 8 -12.25 8.90 7.28
C LYS A 8 -13.07 8.17 8.34
N GLN A 9 -14.27 7.73 8.01
CA GLN A 9 -15.19 7.01 8.90
C GLN A 9 -15.14 5.51 8.69
N LEU A 10 -14.42 5.02 7.67
CA LEU A 10 -14.19 3.58 7.55
C LEU A 10 -13.31 3.12 8.72
N PRO A 11 -13.71 2.04 9.42
CA PRO A 11 -12.85 1.46 10.42
C PRO A 11 -11.58 0.89 9.78
N ALA A 12 -10.63 0.52 10.62
CA ALA A 12 -9.49 -0.27 10.16
C ALA A 12 -10.00 -1.57 9.52
N GLY A 13 -9.43 -1.93 8.38
CA GLY A 13 -9.89 -3.07 7.59
C GLY A 13 -9.27 -3.07 6.20
N PHE A 14 -9.44 -4.19 5.51
CA PHE A 14 -9.01 -4.37 4.14
C PHE A 14 -10.21 -4.54 3.21
N TYR A 15 -10.46 -3.55 2.37
CA TYR A 15 -11.69 -3.43 1.59
C TYR A 15 -11.41 -3.51 0.10
N LEU A 16 -12.29 -4.18 -0.64
CA LEU A 16 -12.25 -4.19 -2.11
C LEU A 16 -13.19 -3.13 -2.66
N VAL A 17 -12.67 -2.25 -3.51
CA VAL A 17 -13.46 -1.21 -4.19
C VAL A 17 -13.53 -1.55 -5.67
N THR A 18 -14.74 -1.84 -6.15
CA THR A 18 -15.00 -2.30 -7.53
C THR A 18 -15.50 -1.18 -8.44
N THR A 19 -15.98 -0.07 -7.87
CA THR A 19 -16.61 1.01 -8.64
C THR A 19 -15.67 2.18 -8.90
N LYS A 20 -15.49 2.53 -10.20
CA LYS A 20 -14.67 3.70 -10.62
C LYS A 20 -15.21 5.02 -10.06
N LYS A 21 -16.52 5.11 -9.82
CA LYS A 21 -17.17 6.29 -9.25
C LYS A 21 -16.71 6.56 -7.81
N TYR A 22 -16.39 5.52 -7.04
CA TYR A 22 -15.91 5.66 -5.67
C TYR A 22 -14.45 6.15 -5.64
N GLN A 23 -13.61 5.65 -6.56
CA GLN A 23 -12.21 6.09 -6.73
C GLN A 23 -12.09 7.60 -6.98
N ASN A 24 -12.82 8.13 -7.97
CA ASN A 24 -12.70 9.54 -8.36
C ASN A 24 -13.20 10.51 -7.28
N ASN A 25 -14.30 10.17 -6.61
CA ASN A 25 -14.83 11.01 -5.54
C ASN A 25 -13.95 10.96 -4.28
N LEU A 26 -13.28 9.84 -4.03
CA LEU A 26 -12.37 9.71 -2.90
C LEU A 26 -11.12 10.55 -3.01
N LEU A 27 -10.51 10.56 -4.19
CA LEU A 27 -9.28 11.33 -4.46
C LEU A 27 -9.56 12.84 -4.49
N ALA A 28 -10.79 13.25 -4.84
CA ALA A 28 -11.17 14.65 -4.94
C ALA A 28 -11.53 15.31 -3.60
N GLN A 29 -11.96 14.54 -2.58
CA GLN A 29 -12.54 15.08 -1.35
C GLN A 29 -11.60 15.11 -0.14
N GLN A 30 -10.37 14.58 -0.26
CA GLN A 30 -9.53 14.33 0.91
C GLN A 30 -8.18 15.06 0.84
N PRO A 31 -7.72 15.66 1.95
CA PRO A 31 -6.38 16.20 2.01
C PRO A 31 -5.36 15.08 1.81
N LYS A 32 -4.51 15.21 0.77
CA LYS A 32 -3.48 14.23 0.37
C LYS A 32 -2.51 13.80 1.49
N GLN A 33 -2.52 14.46 2.63
CA GLN A 33 -1.60 14.20 3.74
C GLN A 33 -1.90 12.90 4.52
N PHE A 34 -3.13 12.38 4.47
CA PHE A 34 -3.54 11.19 5.26
C PHE A 34 -3.68 9.91 4.43
N ILE A 35 -3.63 10.04 3.10
CA ILE A 35 -3.81 8.95 2.15
C ILE A 35 -2.48 8.67 1.48
N GLY A 36 -2.02 7.43 1.60
CA GLY A 36 -0.88 6.91 0.88
C GLY A 36 -1.34 6.07 -0.29
N GLU A 37 -0.67 6.20 -1.42
CA GLU A 37 -0.94 5.37 -2.59
C GLU A 37 0.21 4.38 -2.81
N ILE A 38 -0.14 3.16 -3.18
CA ILE A 38 0.77 2.13 -3.64
C ILE A 38 0.37 1.81 -5.06
N THR A 39 1.34 1.89 -5.97
CA THR A 39 1.15 1.55 -7.38
C THR A 39 2.24 0.60 -7.86
N GLY A 40 2.03 -0.05 -9.01
CA GLY A 40 3.08 -0.83 -9.67
C GLY A 40 4.25 0.01 -10.19
N LYS A 41 4.06 1.33 -10.33
CA LYS A 41 5.02 2.29 -10.91
C LYS A 41 5.51 3.27 -9.85
N TRP A 42 6.33 2.78 -8.92
CA TRP A 42 6.96 3.65 -7.94
C TRP A 42 8.06 4.48 -8.59
N GLU A 43 7.84 5.78 -8.71
CA GLU A 43 8.82 6.75 -9.20
C GLU A 43 9.79 7.13 -8.09
N GLN A 44 11.07 6.83 -8.31
CA GLN A 44 12.17 7.19 -7.41
C GLN A 44 12.86 8.45 -7.91
N LEU A 45 13.36 9.27 -6.99
CA LEU A 45 14.25 10.36 -7.34
C LEU A 45 15.62 9.77 -7.72
N PRO A 46 16.07 9.96 -8.97
CA PRO A 46 17.20 9.22 -9.53
C PRO A 46 18.56 9.57 -8.91
N TYR A 47 18.63 10.73 -8.24
CA TYR A 47 19.83 11.21 -7.55
C TYR A 47 19.89 10.81 -6.06
N LEU A 48 18.87 10.09 -5.57
CA LEU A 48 18.83 9.58 -4.20
C LEU A 48 19.07 8.07 -4.18
N SER A 49 19.73 7.59 -3.15
CA SER A 49 19.78 6.16 -2.84
C SER A 49 18.38 5.62 -2.56
N LEU A 50 18.21 4.30 -2.63
CA LEU A 50 16.93 3.66 -2.31
C LEU A 50 16.49 3.98 -0.86
N LYS A 51 17.44 4.00 0.06
CA LYS A 51 17.19 4.33 1.47
C LYS A 51 16.71 5.77 1.62
N GLU A 52 17.35 6.72 0.94
CA GLU A 52 16.93 8.13 0.98
C GLU A 52 15.54 8.31 0.37
N ASN A 53 15.26 7.67 -0.78
CA ASN A 53 13.93 7.66 -1.40
C ASN A 53 12.84 7.18 -0.43
N LEU A 54 13.11 6.12 0.33
CA LEU A 54 12.17 5.60 1.33
C LEU A 54 11.96 6.55 2.53
N LEU A 55 12.96 7.34 2.88
CA LEU A 55 12.90 8.24 4.05
C LEU A 55 12.41 9.65 3.71
N LEU A 56 12.07 9.92 2.44
CA LEU A 56 11.53 11.20 2.02
C LEU A 56 10.28 11.59 2.81
N GLY A 57 10.30 12.77 3.43
CA GLY A 57 9.17 13.25 4.24
C GLY A 57 8.85 12.37 5.47
N VAL A 58 9.80 11.56 5.95
CA VAL A 58 9.70 10.79 7.19
C VAL A 58 10.43 11.53 8.32
N ASP A 59 9.72 11.80 9.40
CA ASP A 59 10.30 12.42 10.61
C ASP A 59 11.46 11.58 11.16
N LYS A 60 12.57 12.22 11.52
CA LYS A 60 13.77 11.57 12.11
C LYS A 60 13.47 10.48 13.14
N PRO A 61 12.61 10.66 14.17
CA PRO A 61 12.33 9.61 15.15
C PRO A 61 11.71 8.35 14.54
N LYS A 62 10.90 8.48 13.48
CA LYS A 62 10.24 7.36 12.81
C LYS A 62 11.20 6.56 11.94
N GLN A 63 12.29 7.16 11.46
CA GLN A 63 13.30 6.50 10.62
C GLN A 63 13.97 5.31 11.34
N THR A 64 14.00 5.31 12.68
CA THR A 64 14.52 4.20 13.50
C THR A 64 13.79 2.87 13.25
N ARG A 65 12.53 2.92 12.79
CA ARG A 65 11.71 1.74 12.50
C ARG A 65 11.95 1.13 11.12
N LEU A 66 12.80 1.75 10.28
CA LEU A 66 13.03 1.34 8.90
C LEU A 66 13.32 -0.17 8.77
N LEU A 67 14.31 -0.68 9.52
CA LEU A 67 14.68 -2.10 9.44
C LEU A 67 13.58 -3.04 9.94
N SER A 68 12.76 -2.59 10.90
CA SER A 68 11.62 -3.36 11.39
C SER A 68 10.55 -3.51 10.32
N TYR A 69 10.24 -2.43 9.59
CA TYR A 69 9.27 -2.48 8.50
C TYR A 69 9.80 -3.22 7.26
N ILE A 70 11.10 -3.12 6.96
CA ILE A 70 11.74 -3.95 5.93
C ILE A 70 11.54 -5.44 6.23
N LYS A 71 11.84 -5.86 7.46
CA LYS A 71 11.64 -7.24 7.90
C LYS A 71 10.16 -7.65 7.87
N LEU A 72 9.26 -6.75 8.26
CA LEU A 72 7.80 -6.98 8.22
C LEU A 72 7.30 -7.26 6.80
N THR A 73 7.89 -6.61 5.78
CA THR A 73 7.59 -6.88 4.37
C THR A 73 8.37 -8.06 3.78
N GLU A 74 9.07 -8.84 4.60
CA GLU A 74 9.91 -9.97 4.17
C GLU A 74 10.98 -9.57 3.14
N LEU A 75 11.42 -8.30 3.19
CA LEU A 75 12.56 -7.81 2.43
C LEU A 75 13.85 -8.02 3.24
N ASN A 76 14.94 -8.33 2.54
CA ASN A 76 16.29 -8.38 3.11
C ASN A 76 16.91 -6.98 3.08
N SER A 77 17.73 -6.62 4.08
CA SER A 77 18.47 -5.35 4.10
C SER A 77 19.40 -5.14 2.90
N ILE A 78 19.82 -6.22 2.22
CA ILE A 78 20.54 -6.16 0.94
C ILE A 78 19.73 -5.41 -0.14
N ILE A 79 18.41 -5.25 0.02
CA ILE A 79 17.59 -4.47 -0.91
C ILE A 79 18.13 -3.05 -1.13
N PHE A 80 18.76 -2.44 -0.11
CA PHE A 80 19.32 -1.09 -0.20
C PHE A 80 20.53 -0.96 -1.11
N SER A 81 21.20 -2.06 -1.47
CA SER A 81 22.28 -2.04 -2.45
C SER A 81 21.79 -2.21 -3.89
N LYS A 82 20.50 -2.53 -4.09
CA LYS A 82 19.94 -2.70 -5.44
C LYS A 82 19.73 -1.34 -6.11
N LYS A 83 19.97 -1.30 -7.41
CA LYS A 83 19.60 -0.19 -8.29
C LYS A 83 18.11 -0.29 -8.63
N GLU A 84 17.51 0.84 -9.01
CA GLU A 84 16.09 0.90 -9.37
C GLU A 84 15.69 -0.14 -10.44
N LYS A 85 16.54 -0.34 -11.44
CA LYS A 85 16.33 -1.29 -12.55
C LYS A 85 16.33 -2.76 -12.10
N GLU A 86 16.91 -3.05 -10.94
CA GLU A 86 17.00 -4.40 -10.36
C GLU A 86 15.82 -4.69 -9.41
N LEU A 87 15.01 -3.69 -9.10
CA LEU A 87 13.82 -3.83 -8.27
C LEU A 87 12.67 -4.38 -9.10
N THR A 88 12.18 -5.55 -8.70
CA THR A 88 10.94 -6.09 -9.26
C THR A 88 9.75 -5.22 -8.87
N GLN A 89 8.63 -5.31 -9.60
CA GLN A 89 7.38 -4.64 -9.20
C GLN A 89 6.97 -5.02 -7.77
N PHE A 90 7.17 -6.29 -7.39
CA PHE A 90 6.86 -6.76 -6.05
C PHE A 90 7.79 -6.16 -4.97
N ASP A 91 9.07 -5.93 -5.27
CA ASP A 91 9.96 -5.18 -4.39
C ASP A 91 9.46 -3.74 -4.22
N LYS A 92 9.12 -3.07 -5.33
CA LYS A 92 8.62 -1.69 -5.31
C LYS A 92 7.33 -1.54 -4.50
N ILE A 93 6.41 -2.49 -4.60
CA ILE A 93 5.16 -2.50 -3.80
C ILE A 93 5.48 -2.61 -2.31
N ARG A 94 6.35 -3.57 -1.93
CA ARG A 94 6.75 -3.76 -0.53
C ARG A 94 7.49 -2.55 0.04
N LEU A 95 8.38 -1.95 -0.75
CA LEU A 95 9.10 -0.72 -0.39
C LEU A 95 8.13 0.47 -0.17
N GLN A 96 7.10 0.61 -1.01
CA GLN A 96 6.06 1.62 -0.78
C GLN A 96 5.28 1.39 0.53
N PHE A 97 4.97 0.14 0.91
CA PHE A 97 4.40 -0.13 2.23
C PHE A 97 5.31 0.33 3.35
N VAL A 98 6.61 0.04 3.26
CA VAL A 98 7.60 0.50 4.26
C VAL A 98 7.56 2.02 4.39
N HIS A 99 7.57 2.74 3.27
CA HIS A 99 7.49 4.19 3.25
C HIS A 99 6.22 4.72 3.93
N LEU A 100 5.05 4.17 3.59
CA LEU A 100 3.77 4.63 4.15
C LEU A 100 3.64 4.31 5.64
N LEU A 101 4.16 3.16 6.09
CA LEU A 101 4.22 2.81 7.51
C LEU A 101 5.12 3.76 8.29
N LEU A 102 6.27 4.14 7.72
CA LEU A 102 7.17 5.14 8.31
C LEU A 102 6.53 6.51 8.43
N LYS A 103 5.68 6.89 7.48
CA LYS A 103 4.91 8.14 7.54
C LYS A 103 3.72 8.08 8.49
N SER A 104 3.39 6.90 9.03
CA SER A 104 2.21 6.69 9.87
C SER A 104 0.90 7.02 9.15
N THR A 105 0.86 6.71 7.85
CA THR A 105 -0.32 6.88 7.01
C THR A 105 -1.45 6.01 7.54
N SER A 106 -2.65 6.57 7.74
CA SER A 106 -3.82 5.84 8.26
C SER A 106 -4.62 5.13 7.17
N VAL A 107 -4.60 5.66 5.94
CA VAL A 107 -5.35 5.12 4.80
C VAL A 107 -4.39 4.80 3.65
N ILE A 108 -4.42 3.56 3.16
CA ILE A 108 -3.57 3.11 2.05
C ILE A 108 -4.45 2.70 0.87
N TYR A 109 -4.18 3.25 -0.31
CA TYR A 109 -4.82 2.84 -1.55
C TYR A 109 -3.89 1.97 -2.36
N LEU A 110 -4.39 0.79 -2.75
CA LEU A 110 -3.72 -0.08 -3.71
C LEU A 110 -4.42 0.11 -5.05
N HIS A 111 -3.67 0.65 -6.01
CA HIS A 111 -4.16 0.85 -7.37
C HIS A 111 -3.16 0.23 -8.37
N ASP A 112 -3.67 -0.52 -9.34
CA ASP A 112 -2.87 -1.13 -10.42
C ASP A 112 -1.62 -1.91 -9.95
N CYS A 113 -1.69 -2.49 -8.76
CA CYS A 113 -0.56 -3.17 -8.12
C CYS A 113 -0.33 -4.60 -8.63
N PHE A 114 -1.35 -5.25 -9.18
CA PHE A 114 -1.29 -6.68 -9.51
C PHE A 114 -0.80 -7.00 -10.92
N GLY A 115 -0.62 -6.00 -11.79
CA GLY A 115 -0.45 -6.22 -13.24
C GLY A 115 0.68 -7.18 -13.65
N SER A 116 1.80 -7.20 -12.93
CA SER A 116 2.92 -8.11 -13.20
C SER A 116 3.18 -9.13 -12.09
N LEU A 117 2.26 -9.27 -11.14
CA LEU A 117 2.46 -10.16 -9.99
C LEU A 117 2.04 -11.59 -10.35
N THR A 118 2.82 -12.56 -9.87
CA THR A 118 2.43 -13.97 -9.93
C THR A 118 1.27 -14.24 -8.96
N ILE A 119 0.54 -15.33 -9.16
CA ILE A 119 -0.56 -15.74 -8.27
C ILE A 119 -0.09 -15.80 -6.80
N ASN A 120 1.10 -16.36 -6.56
CA ASN A 120 1.67 -16.45 -5.21
C ASN A 120 1.95 -15.07 -4.60
N GLN A 121 2.44 -14.11 -5.40
CA GLN A 121 2.67 -12.73 -4.94
C GLN A 121 1.36 -11.99 -4.67
N VAL A 122 0.31 -12.22 -5.47
CA VAL A 122 -1.03 -11.69 -5.22
C VAL A 122 -1.58 -12.24 -3.90
N GLN A 123 -1.53 -13.56 -3.69
CA GLN A 123 -1.98 -14.19 -2.44
C GLN A 123 -1.21 -13.66 -1.22
N TRP A 124 0.11 -13.52 -1.34
CA TRP A 124 0.93 -12.91 -0.30
C TRP A 124 0.47 -11.48 -0.01
N LEU A 125 0.28 -10.66 -1.04
CA LEU A 125 -0.12 -9.26 -0.88
C LEU A 125 -1.48 -9.12 -0.21
N LEU A 126 -2.47 -9.94 -0.58
CA LEU A 126 -3.79 -9.95 0.04
C LEU A 126 -3.71 -10.30 1.53
N LYS A 127 -2.99 -11.39 1.85
CA LYS A 127 -2.79 -11.82 3.24
C LYS A 127 -2.03 -10.78 4.06
N PHE A 128 -0.99 -10.18 3.46
CA PHE A 128 -0.19 -9.13 4.07
C PHE A 128 -1.06 -7.90 4.39
N CYS A 129 -1.86 -7.42 3.44
CA CYS A 129 -2.75 -6.27 3.65
C CYS A 129 -3.76 -6.53 4.78
N PHE A 130 -4.38 -7.71 4.80
CA PHE A 130 -5.30 -8.10 5.87
C PHE A 130 -4.63 -8.12 7.24
N HIS A 131 -3.46 -8.74 7.38
CA HIS A 131 -2.76 -8.71 8.68
C HIS A 131 -2.28 -7.32 9.07
N LEU A 132 -1.88 -6.50 8.08
CA LEU A 132 -1.43 -5.15 8.30
C LEU A 132 -2.56 -4.23 8.78
N SER A 133 -3.75 -4.32 8.17
CA SER A 133 -4.91 -3.52 8.55
C SER A 133 -5.30 -3.77 10.01
N GLN A 134 -5.30 -5.03 10.43
CA GLN A 134 -5.65 -5.43 11.79
C GLN A 134 -4.59 -5.01 12.81
N LYS A 135 -3.30 -5.26 12.53
CA LYS A 135 -2.20 -5.01 13.48
C LYS A 135 -1.87 -3.52 13.65
N HIS A 136 -2.04 -2.72 12.60
CA HIS A 136 -1.66 -1.31 12.58
C HIS A 136 -2.86 -0.35 12.53
N SER A 137 -4.08 -0.87 12.68
CA SER A 137 -5.33 -0.10 12.61
C SER A 137 -5.41 0.75 11.34
N LEU A 138 -5.06 0.16 10.20
CA LEU A 138 -5.06 0.83 8.89
C LEU A 138 -6.33 0.54 8.12
N CYS A 139 -6.82 1.54 7.39
CA CYS A 139 -7.83 1.34 6.36
C CYS A 139 -7.12 1.15 5.01
N ILE A 140 -7.20 -0.05 4.44
CA ILE A 140 -6.57 -0.37 3.16
C ILE A 140 -7.67 -0.56 2.12
N LEU A 141 -7.66 0.25 1.06
CA LEU A 141 -8.61 0.15 -0.06
C LEU A 141 -7.91 -0.43 -1.28
N LEU A 142 -8.38 -1.59 -1.73
CA LEU A 142 -7.93 -2.22 -2.96
C LEU A 142 -8.86 -1.87 -4.11
N PHE A 143 -8.38 -1.08 -5.06
CA PHE A 143 -9.13 -0.77 -6.28
C PHE A 143 -8.86 -1.85 -7.33
N SER A 144 -9.87 -2.67 -7.62
CA SER A 144 -9.75 -3.70 -8.65
C SER A 144 -11.09 -4.12 -9.21
N GLN A 145 -11.10 -4.45 -10.51
CA GLN A 145 -12.24 -5.06 -11.20
C GLN A 145 -12.09 -6.58 -11.33
N ASN A 146 -11.03 -7.18 -10.77
CA ASN A 146 -10.83 -8.61 -10.86
C ASN A 146 -11.87 -9.35 -10.01
N LYS A 147 -12.79 -10.04 -10.68
CA LYS A 147 -13.88 -10.81 -10.04
C LYS A 147 -13.39 -11.91 -9.11
N GLN A 148 -12.18 -12.44 -9.31
CA GLN A 148 -11.61 -13.48 -8.43
C GLN A 148 -11.36 -12.96 -7.01
N LEU A 149 -11.16 -11.65 -6.84
CA LEU A 149 -10.94 -11.04 -5.53
C LEU A 149 -12.21 -11.02 -4.67
N LEU A 150 -13.40 -11.08 -5.29
CA LEU A 150 -14.69 -11.10 -4.58
C LEU A 150 -14.83 -12.31 -3.64
N GLN A 151 -14.07 -13.38 -3.90
CA GLN A 151 -14.08 -14.61 -3.11
C GLN A 151 -12.87 -14.71 -2.17
N SER A 152 -12.07 -13.65 -2.06
CA SER A 152 -10.87 -13.68 -1.22
C SER A 152 -11.25 -13.74 0.25
N PRO A 153 -10.69 -14.67 1.04
CA PRO A 153 -10.94 -14.75 2.49
C PRO A 153 -10.26 -13.62 3.28
N TYR A 154 -9.49 -12.77 2.60
CA TYR A 154 -8.73 -11.69 3.22
C TYR A 154 -9.43 -10.33 3.12
N ILE A 155 -10.55 -10.23 2.38
CA ILE A 155 -11.27 -8.97 2.21
C ILE A 155 -12.39 -8.90 3.26
N ASP A 156 -12.37 -7.83 4.07
CA ASP A 156 -13.35 -7.61 5.14
C ASP A 156 -14.71 -7.18 4.58
N ASP A 157 -14.73 -6.30 3.55
CA ASP A 157 -15.96 -5.85 2.89
C ASP A 157 -15.72 -5.35 1.45
N ILE A 158 -16.80 -5.23 0.66
CA ILE A 158 -16.77 -4.90 -0.77
C ILE A 158 -17.66 -3.68 -1.09
N PHE A 159 -17.08 -2.70 -1.78
CA PHE A 159 -17.71 -1.42 -2.16
C PHE A 159 -17.85 -1.21 -3.67
#